data_AF-A0A1Q5K9D4-F1
#
_entry.id   AF-A0A1Q5K9D4-F1
#
_cell.length_a   1.000
_cell.length_b   1.000
_cell.length_c   1.000
_cell.angle_alpha   90.00
_cell.angle_beta   90.00
_cell.angle_gamma   90.00
#
_symmetry.space_group_name_H-M   'P 1'
#
loop_
_entity.id
_entity.type
_entity.pdbx_description
1 polymer ?
#
loop_
_entity_poly.entity_id
_entity_poly.type
_entity_poly.pdbx_seq_one_letter_code
_entity_poly.pdbx_strand_id
1 'polypeptide(L)'
;MSLLDLIAAADERGLAAAAVACLERCLPQPARGPAPEPLRPLWAACAEPRLWPTRLAEARAALEPLADPGAPVAALGDPGAPVAARVRDLLAAAPAERAGEALRAWADACSVLALEVHLGHDTTAPAAPDPVARCRAGDPAGAGPLLAGEAARQTAILEMLAAMDEDAPATAGLRQIRDVSTEGRRILRAASARRGRVRS
;
A
#
# COMPACT_ATOMS: atom_id res chain seq x y z
N MET A 1 15.83 2.32 12.68
CA MET A 1 14.55 2.07 13.37
C MET A 1 13.85 0.93 12.67
N SER A 2 13.09 0.11 13.38
CA SER A 2 12.22 -0.88 12.72
C SER A 2 11.02 -0.18 12.08
N LEU A 3 10.32 -0.89 11.19
CA LEU A 3 9.07 -0.39 10.60
C LEU A 3 8.00 -0.18 11.68
N LEU A 4 7.97 -1.01 12.72
CA LEU A 4 7.09 -0.83 13.88
C LEU A 4 7.40 0.49 14.61
N ASP A 5 8.68 0.77 14.87
CA ASP A 5 9.09 2.02 15.54
C ASP A 5 8.71 3.25 14.71
N LEU A 6 8.90 3.18 13.39
CA LEU A 6 8.56 4.26 12.47
C LEU A 6 7.04 4.53 12.41
N ILE A 7 6.21 3.49 12.37
CA ILE A 7 4.74 3.65 12.41
C ILE A 7 4.29 4.20 13.77
N ALA A 8 4.92 3.76 14.87
CA ALA A 8 4.61 4.26 16.20
C ALA A 8 4.95 5.76 16.33
N ALA A 9 6.09 6.19 15.79
CA ALA A 9 6.59 7.56 15.87
C ALA A 9 5.98 8.52 14.84
N ALA A 10 5.37 8.03 13.77
CA ALA A 10 4.83 8.86 12.70
C ALA A 10 3.70 9.78 13.19
N ASP A 11 3.72 11.00 12.65
CA ASP A 11 2.63 11.97 12.75
C ASP A 11 1.45 11.58 11.85
N GLU A 12 0.35 12.32 11.93
CA GLU A 12 -0.87 12.01 11.17
C GLU A 12 -0.65 12.09 9.64
N ARG A 13 0.24 12.98 9.19
CA ARG A 13 0.60 13.11 7.77
C ARG A 13 1.40 11.91 7.31
N GLY A 14 2.39 11.50 8.09
CA GLY A 14 3.19 10.32 7.86
C GLY A 14 2.34 9.05 7.79
N LEU A 15 1.46 8.86 8.78
CA LEU A 15 0.55 7.70 8.83
C LEU A 15 -0.39 7.64 7.63
N ALA A 16 -1.05 8.76 7.29
CA ALA A 16 -1.96 8.82 6.14
C ALA A 16 -1.23 8.56 4.82
N ALA A 17 -0.10 9.24 4.58
CA ALA A 17 0.66 9.08 3.35
C ALA A 17 1.26 7.67 3.20
N ALA A 18 1.79 7.09 4.28
CA ALA A 18 2.33 5.73 4.25
C ALA A 18 1.24 4.68 4.00
N ALA A 19 0.06 4.83 4.61
CA ALA A 19 -1.07 3.95 4.37
C ALA A 19 -1.54 4.02 2.91
N VAL A 20 -1.71 5.23 2.35
CA VAL A 20 -2.09 5.45 0.95
C VAL A 20 -1.05 4.85 0.00
N ALA A 21 0.24 5.02 0.27
CA ALA A 21 1.32 4.39 -0.49
C ALA A 21 1.20 2.86 -0.52
N CYS A 22 0.93 2.24 0.63
CA CYS A 22 0.76 0.79 0.75
C CYS A 22 -0.46 0.28 -0.03
N LEU A 23 -1.61 0.94 0.12
CA LEU A 23 -2.83 0.58 -0.62
C LEU A 23 -2.66 0.77 -2.12
N GLU A 24 -2.09 1.90 -2.53
CA GLU A 24 -1.87 2.21 -3.94
C GLU A 24 -0.99 1.15 -4.61
N ARG A 25 0.05 0.71 -3.90
CA ARG A 25 0.99 -0.32 -4.36
C ARG A 25 0.32 -1.68 -4.58
N CYS A 26 -0.74 -1.99 -3.83
CA CYS A 26 -1.44 -3.27 -3.86
C CYS A 26 -2.60 -3.34 -4.84
N LEU A 27 -3.01 -2.21 -5.44
CA LEU A 27 -4.11 -2.20 -6.40
C LEU A 27 -3.74 -3.01 -7.66
N PRO A 28 -4.59 -3.96 -8.09
CA PRO A 28 -4.37 -4.68 -9.34
C PRO A 28 -4.28 -3.71 -10.51
N GLN A 29 -3.35 -3.98 -11.43
CA GLN A 29 -3.25 -3.21 -12.67
C GLN A 29 -4.10 -3.86 -13.77
N PRO A 30 -4.83 -3.07 -14.57
CA PRO A 30 -5.52 -3.61 -15.72
C PRO A 30 -4.51 -4.18 -16.72
N ALA A 31 -4.89 -5.30 -17.36
CA ALA A 31 -4.04 -5.94 -18.36
C ALA A 31 -3.78 -5.04 -19.57
N ARG A 32 -4.71 -4.12 -19.89
CA ARG A 32 -4.65 -3.18 -21.01
C ARG A 32 -5.09 -1.79 -20.57
N GLY A 33 -4.50 -0.76 -21.19
CA GLY A 33 -4.83 0.65 -20.92
C GLY A 33 -4.13 1.22 -19.68
N PRO A 34 -4.28 2.54 -19.46
CA PRO A 34 -3.74 3.19 -18.27
C PRO A 34 -4.42 2.62 -17.02
N ALA A 35 -3.64 2.42 -15.96
CA ALA A 35 -4.20 1.99 -14.68
C ALA A 35 -5.09 3.11 -14.12
N PRO A 36 -6.31 2.80 -13.64
CA PRO A 36 -7.07 3.78 -12.88
C PRO A 36 -6.26 4.20 -11.65
N GLU A 37 -6.33 5.48 -11.29
CA GLU A 37 -5.67 6.03 -10.10
C GLU A 37 -6.72 6.38 -9.03
N PRO A 38 -7.48 5.40 -8.49
CA PRO A 38 -8.62 5.65 -7.60
C PRO A 38 -8.19 6.33 -6.28
N LEU A 39 -6.93 6.19 -5.88
CA LEU A 39 -6.39 6.81 -4.66
C LEU A 39 -5.74 8.18 -4.90
N ARG A 40 -5.66 8.66 -6.16
CA ARG A 40 -5.10 9.98 -6.48
C ARG A 40 -5.75 11.11 -5.66
N PRO A 41 -7.07 11.14 -5.44
CA PRO A 41 -7.68 12.18 -4.61
C PRO A 41 -7.20 12.15 -3.14
N LEU A 42 -6.93 10.96 -2.62
CA LEU A 42 -6.54 10.75 -1.22
C LEU A 42 -5.12 11.28 -0.92
N TRP A 43 -4.24 11.30 -1.92
CA TRP A 43 -2.94 11.98 -1.82
C TRP A 43 -3.06 13.48 -1.57
N ALA A 44 -4.08 14.14 -2.13
CA ALA A 44 -4.32 15.56 -1.85
C ALA A 44 -4.74 15.78 -0.39
N ALA A 45 -5.53 14.86 0.18
CA ALA A 45 -5.92 14.90 1.58
C ALA A 45 -4.79 14.55 2.57
N CYS A 46 -3.73 13.87 2.11
CA CYS A 46 -2.52 13.69 2.91
C CYS A 46 -1.78 15.03 3.10
N ALA A 47 -1.85 15.93 2.12
CA ALA A 47 -1.26 17.26 2.18
C ALA A 47 -2.16 18.28 2.90
N GLU A 48 -3.47 18.16 2.74
CA GLU A 48 -4.46 19.06 3.31
C GLU A 48 -5.51 18.26 4.11
N PRO A 49 -5.36 18.18 5.44
CA PRO A 49 -6.24 17.36 6.30
C PRO A 49 -7.72 17.71 6.17
N ARG A 50 -8.05 18.96 5.85
CA ARG A 50 -9.44 19.43 5.64
C ARG A 50 -10.15 18.70 4.50
N LEU A 51 -9.40 18.19 3.53
CA LEU A 51 -9.96 17.47 2.39
C LEU A 51 -10.24 15.99 2.70
N TRP A 52 -9.79 15.47 3.84
CA TRP A 52 -9.81 14.03 4.14
C TRP A 52 -11.18 13.38 3.97
N PRO A 53 -12.28 13.86 4.60
CA PRO A 53 -13.57 13.18 4.49
C PRO A 53 -14.06 13.09 3.03
N THR A 54 -13.96 14.19 2.28
CA THR A 54 -14.40 14.26 0.89
C THR A 54 -13.56 13.38 -0.02
N ARG A 55 -12.22 13.44 0.10
CA ARG A 55 -11.30 12.65 -0.74
C ARG A 55 -11.36 11.16 -0.43
N LEU A 56 -11.63 10.79 0.82
CA LEU A 56 -11.84 9.41 1.21
C LEU A 56 -13.14 8.85 0.58
N ALA A 57 -14.22 9.63 0.57
CA ALA A 57 -15.45 9.26 -0.12
C ALA A 57 -15.25 9.11 -1.64
N GLU A 58 -14.54 10.04 -2.28
CA GLU A 58 -14.16 9.96 -3.70
C GLU A 58 -13.38 8.67 -4.00
N ALA A 59 -12.38 8.35 -3.17
CA ALA A 59 -11.57 7.14 -3.35
C ALA A 59 -12.39 5.85 -3.18
N ARG A 60 -13.31 5.80 -2.22
CA ARG A 60 -14.23 4.66 -2.01
C ARG A 60 -15.13 4.45 -3.23
N ALA A 61 -15.76 5.52 -3.70
CA ALA A 61 -16.62 5.47 -4.88
C ALA A 61 -15.85 5.04 -6.14
N ALA A 62 -14.58 5.46 -6.29
CA ALA A 62 -13.75 5.06 -7.42
C ALA A 62 -13.35 3.57 -7.42
N LEU A 63 -13.34 2.91 -6.26
CA LEU A 63 -13.07 1.46 -6.17
C LEU A 63 -14.31 0.59 -6.35
N GLU A 64 -15.52 1.11 -6.20
CA GLU A 64 -16.77 0.35 -6.33
C GLU A 64 -16.94 -0.33 -7.72
N PRO A 65 -16.67 0.33 -8.86
CA PRO A 65 -16.76 -0.30 -10.18
C PRO A 65 -15.74 -1.42 -10.40
N LEU A 66 -14.65 -1.45 -9.61
CA LEU A 66 -13.67 -2.53 -9.65
C LEU A 66 -14.15 -3.78 -8.90
N ALA A 67 -15.31 -3.73 -8.25
CA ALA A 67 -15.93 -4.83 -7.51
C ALA A 67 -17.05 -5.55 -8.30
N ASP A 68 -17.31 -5.16 -9.56
CA ASP A 68 -18.47 -5.64 -10.33
C ASP A 68 -18.43 -7.16 -10.61
N PRO A 69 -19.44 -7.94 -10.16
CA PRO A 69 -19.58 -9.37 -10.47
C PRO A 69 -19.89 -9.68 -11.94
N GLY A 70 -20.18 -8.66 -12.77
CA GLY A 70 -20.47 -8.79 -14.21
C GLY A 70 -19.33 -8.42 -15.16
N ALA A 71 -18.21 -7.89 -14.65
CA ALA A 71 -16.99 -7.78 -15.45
C ALA A 71 -16.55 -9.19 -15.88
N PRO A 72 -16.03 -9.41 -17.11
CA PRO A 72 -15.52 -10.72 -17.48
C PRO A 72 -14.53 -11.12 -16.40
N VAL A 73 -14.91 -12.15 -15.63
CA VAL A 73 -14.08 -12.73 -14.58
C VAL A 73 -12.69 -12.86 -15.18
N ALA A 74 -11.74 -12.08 -14.66
CA ALA A 74 -10.35 -12.44 -14.82
C ALA A 74 -10.31 -13.91 -14.40
N ALA A 75 -9.98 -14.77 -15.37
CA ALA A 75 -10.31 -16.19 -15.35
C ALA A 75 -10.08 -16.79 -13.97
N LEU A 76 -10.97 -17.69 -13.52
CA LEU A 76 -10.79 -18.51 -12.31
C LEU A 76 -9.31 -18.90 -12.17
N GLY A 77 -8.60 -18.21 -11.28
CA GLY A 77 -7.13 -18.19 -11.27
C GLY A 77 -6.45 -16.81 -11.19
N ASP A 78 -7.15 -15.67 -11.27
CA ASP A 78 -6.54 -14.34 -11.07
C ASP A 78 -6.16 -14.11 -9.59
N PRO A 79 -4.85 -14.06 -9.24
CA PRO A 79 -4.39 -13.81 -7.88
C PRO A 79 -4.71 -12.39 -7.37
N GLY A 80 -5.18 -11.48 -8.24
CA GLY A 80 -5.46 -10.08 -7.90
C GLY A 80 -6.85 -9.81 -7.30
N ALA A 81 -7.85 -10.65 -7.59
CA ALA A 81 -9.22 -10.47 -7.08
C ALA A 81 -9.34 -10.51 -5.54
N PRO A 82 -8.60 -11.38 -4.80
CA PRO A 82 -8.57 -11.34 -3.34
C PRO A 82 -7.92 -10.07 -2.79
N VAL A 83 -6.90 -9.54 -3.48
CA VAL A 83 -6.17 -8.34 -3.02
C VAL A 83 -7.01 -7.08 -3.20
N ALA A 84 -7.72 -6.96 -4.32
CA ALA A 84 -8.64 -5.84 -4.58
C ALA A 84 -9.72 -5.71 -3.51
N ALA A 85 -10.32 -6.84 -3.09
CA ALA A 85 -11.31 -6.86 -2.03
C ALA A 85 -10.72 -6.38 -0.70
N ARG A 86 -9.54 -6.89 -0.31
CA ARG A 86 -8.86 -6.46 0.93
C ARG A 86 -8.48 -4.98 0.94
N VAL A 87 -8.05 -4.43 -0.21
CA VAL A 87 -7.80 -2.99 -0.35
C VAL A 87 -9.09 -2.18 -0.17
N ARG A 88 -10.22 -2.64 -0.72
CA ARG A 88 -11.53 -2.01 -0.50
C ARG A 88 -11.95 -2.06 0.96
N ASP A 89 -11.80 -3.20 1.62
CA ASP A 89 -12.16 -3.37 3.03
C ASP A 89 -11.34 -2.42 3.92
N LEU A 90 -10.03 -2.30 3.67
CA LEU A 90 -9.21 -1.32 4.39
C LEU A 90 -9.59 0.11 4.07
N LEU A 91 -9.93 0.44 2.82
CA LEU A 91 -10.37 1.80 2.50
C LEU A 91 -11.73 2.12 3.13
N ALA A 92 -12.64 1.14 3.24
CA ALA A 92 -13.90 1.25 3.95
C ALA A 92 -13.68 1.44 5.47
N ALA A 93 -12.70 0.75 6.04
CA ALA A 93 -12.31 0.85 7.45
C ALA A 93 -11.49 2.12 7.79
N ALA A 94 -11.04 2.88 6.79
CA ALA A 94 -10.30 4.12 7.02
C ALA A 94 -11.10 5.10 7.90
N PRO A 95 -10.48 5.71 8.93
CA PRO A 95 -11.20 6.54 9.88
C PRO A 95 -11.75 7.80 9.22
N ALA A 96 -12.92 8.25 9.69
CA ALA A 96 -13.55 9.48 9.19
C ALA A 96 -12.71 10.73 9.51
N GLU A 97 -12.01 10.71 10.65
CA GLU A 97 -11.03 11.70 11.04
C GLU A 97 -9.62 11.17 10.79
N ARG A 98 -8.75 12.01 10.23
CA ARG A 98 -7.35 11.68 9.98
C ARG A 98 -6.51 11.98 11.22
N ALA A 99 -6.84 11.33 12.33
CA ALA A 99 -6.24 11.60 13.63
C ALA A 99 -6.23 10.37 14.56
N GLY A 100 -5.37 10.45 15.58
CA GLY A 100 -5.40 9.56 16.75
C GLY A 100 -5.07 8.09 16.48
N GLU A 101 -5.51 7.24 17.41
CA GLU A 101 -5.21 5.80 17.41
C GLU A 101 -5.82 5.07 16.21
N ALA A 102 -7.03 5.44 15.80
CA ALA A 102 -7.71 4.82 14.66
C ALA A 102 -6.91 4.97 13.36
N LEU A 103 -6.29 6.14 13.13
CA LEU A 103 -5.42 6.35 11.97
C LEU A 103 -4.16 5.47 12.04
N ARG A 104 -3.56 5.34 13.22
CA ARG A 104 -2.37 4.50 13.41
C ARG A 104 -2.68 3.02 13.20
N ALA A 105 -3.79 2.53 13.76
CA ALA A 105 -4.25 1.16 13.56
C ALA A 105 -4.58 0.88 12.08
N TRP A 106 -5.19 1.85 11.39
CA TRP A 106 -5.43 1.73 9.95
C TRP A 106 -4.13 1.68 9.14
N ALA A 107 -3.16 2.55 9.43
CA ALA A 107 -1.86 2.54 8.76
C ALA A 107 -1.08 1.23 9.03
N ASP A 108 -1.17 0.68 10.24
CA ASP A 108 -0.62 -0.63 10.61
C ASP A 108 -1.21 -1.74 9.72
N ALA A 109 -2.55 -1.78 9.61
CA ALA A 109 -3.25 -2.76 8.79
C ALA A 109 -2.91 -2.63 7.29
N CYS A 110 -2.77 -1.41 6.77
CA CYS A 110 -2.31 -1.17 5.40
C CYS A 110 -0.87 -1.66 5.17
N SER A 111 0.04 -1.43 6.13
CA SER A 111 1.41 -1.93 6.10
C SER A 111 1.45 -3.46 6.04
N VAL A 112 0.68 -4.13 6.91
CA VAL A 112 0.58 -5.59 6.96
C VAL A 112 0.03 -6.16 5.65
N LEU A 113 -1.07 -5.61 5.12
CA LEU A 113 -1.62 -6.06 3.83
C LEU A 113 -0.57 -6.02 2.73
N ALA A 114 0.19 -4.92 2.62
CA ALA A 114 1.18 -4.78 1.58
C ALA A 114 2.30 -5.82 1.70
N LEU A 115 2.75 -6.14 2.91
CA LEU A 115 3.76 -7.17 3.15
C LEU A 115 3.23 -8.57 2.79
N GLU A 116 2.00 -8.89 3.19
CA GLU A 116 1.37 -10.18 2.87
C GLU A 116 1.17 -10.37 1.36
N VAL A 117 0.77 -9.31 0.66
CA VAL A 117 0.65 -9.34 -0.81
C VAL A 117 2.01 -9.66 -1.43
N HIS A 118 3.07 -8.97 -1.03
CA HIS A 118 4.41 -9.19 -1.60
C HIS A 118 4.97 -10.57 -1.25
N LEU A 119 4.75 -11.06 -0.03
CA LEU A 119 5.06 -12.44 0.35
C LEU A 119 4.31 -13.45 -0.53
N GLY A 120 3.03 -13.21 -0.82
CA GLY A 120 2.24 -14.04 -1.72
C GLY A 120 2.79 -14.11 -3.15
N HIS A 121 3.62 -13.14 -3.56
CA HIS A 121 4.29 -13.10 -4.85
C HIS A 121 5.73 -13.65 -4.83
N ASP A 122 6.35 -13.83 -3.67
CA ASP A 122 7.69 -14.43 -3.56
C ASP A 122 7.70 -15.86 -4.10
N THR A 123 8.69 -16.16 -4.93
CA THR A 123 8.84 -17.49 -5.56
C THR A 123 9.54 -18.49 -4.65
N THR A 124 10.22 -18.02 -3.62
CA THR A 124 10.90 -18.81 -2.60
C THR A 124 10.06 -18.83 -1.33
N ALA A 125 9.87 -20.00 -0.74
CA ALA A 125 9.26 -20.09 0.59
C ALA A 125 10.15 -19.35 1.62
N PRO A 126 9.55 -18.65 2.58
CA PRO A 126 10.30 -18.04 3.68
C PRO A 126 11.00 -19.12 4.50
N ALA A 127 12.23 -18.84 4.94
CA ALA A 127 13.04 -19.77 5.72
C ALA A 127 12.69 -19.78 7.23
N ALA A 128 11.88 -18.83 7.67
CA ALA A 128 11.52 -18.60 9.07
C ALA A 128 9.99 -18.45 9.23
N PRO A 129 9.44 -18.80 10.41
CA PRO A 129 8.05 -18.51 10.75
C PRO A 129 7.81 -16.99 10.83
N ASP A 130 6.56 -16.59 10.65
CA ASP A 130 6.09 -15.21 10.76
C ASP A 130 6.97 -14.17 10.03
N PRO A 131 7.28 -14.39 8.74
CA PRO A 131 8.23 -13.56 8.00
C PRO A 131 7.78 -12.09 7.91
N VAL A 132 6.47 -11.83 7.89
CA VAL A 132 5.91 -10.47 7.95
C VAL A 132 6.29 -9.79 9.26
N ALA A 133 6.04 -10.43 10.41
CA ALA A 133 6.34 -9.84 11.72
C ALA A 133 7.85 -9.57 11.88
N ARG A 134 8.70 -10.50 11.43
CA ARG A 134 10.16 -10.34 11.44
C ARG A 134 10.62 -9.16 10.58
N CYS A 135 10.12 -9.04 9.35
CA CYS A 135 10.40 -7.89 8.50
C CYS A 135 9.96 -6.57 9.16
N ARG A 136 8.79 -6.53 9.80
CA ARG A 136 8.31 -5.33 10.50
C ARG A 136 9.20 -4.95 11.70
N ALA A 137 9.74 -5.95 12.39
CA ALA A 137 10.70 -5.77 13.48
C ALA A 137 12.14 -5.45 13.02
N GLY A 138 12.39 -5.36 11.71
CA GLY A 138 13.72 -5.04 11.15
C GLY A 138 14.63 -6.24 10.92
N ASP A 139 14.08 -7.46 10.91
CA ASP A 139 14.81 -8.70 10.64
C ASP A 139 14.30 -9.37 9.35
N PRO A 140 14.71 -8.90 8.15
CA PRO A 140 14.28 -9.47 6.88
C PRO A 140 15.05 -10.75 6.52
N ALA A 141 15.90 -11.28 7.39
CA ALA A 141 16.70 -12.46 7.07
C ALA A 141 15.78 -13.66 6.80
N GLY A 142 15.93 -14.23 5.59
CA GLY A 142 15.10 -15.36 5.12
C GLY A 142 13.71 -14.97 4.62
N ALA A 143 13.36 -13.68 4.60
CA ALA A 143 12.20 -13.17 3.87
C ALA A 143 12.55 -13.10 2.38
N GLY A 144 11.66 -13.61 1.51
CA GLY A 144 11.86 -13.56 0.07
C GLY A 144 12.08 -12.12 -0.43
N PRO A 145 12.66 -11.96 -1.63
CA PRO A 145 13.11 -10.66 -2.13
C PRO A 145 11.99 -9.61 -2.24
N LEU A 146 10.74 -10.02 -2.52
CA LEU A 146 9.62 -9.08 -2.61
C LEU A 146 9.14 -8.63 -1.24
N LEU A 147 9.03 -9.54 -0.27
CA LEU A 147 8.68 -9.18 1.10
C LEU A 147 9.75 -8.26 1.72
N ALA A 148 11.03 -8.64 1.62
CA ALA A 148 12.14 -7.84 2.14
C ALA A 148 12.20 -6.45 1.47
N GLY A 149 12.03 -6.41 0.15
CA GLY A 149 12.01 -5.16 -0.61
C GLY A 149 10.84 -4.24 -0.23
N GLU A 150 9.66 -4.80 0.03
CA GLU A 150 8.50 -4.01 0.46
C GLU A 150 8.68 -3.46 1.88
N ALA A 151 9.24 -4.23 2.81
CA ALA A 151 9.57 -3.74 4.16
C ALA A 151 10.59 -2.60 4.13
N ALA A 152 11.65 -2.74 3.32
CA ALA A 152 12.66 -1.70 3.12
C ALA A 152 12.03 -0.42 2.51
N ARG A 153 11.13 -0.58 1.54
CA ARG A 153 10.41 0.54 0.94
C ARG A 153 9.50 1.27 1.95
N GLN A 154 8.77 0.54 2.79
CA GLN A 154 7.91 1.15 3.81
C GLN A 154 8.73 1.96 4.82
N THR A 155 9.85 1.39 5.26
CA THR A 155 10.86 2.06 6.11
C THR A 155 11.33 3.36 5.45
N ALA A 156 11.81 3.29 4.21
CA ALA A 156 12.30 4.46 3.49
C ALA A 156 11.23 5.55 3.30
N ILE A 157 9.97 5.18 3.03
CA ILE A 157 8.88 6.16 2.93
C ILE A 157 8.64 6.88 4.26
N LEU A 158 8.59 6.15 5.37
CA LEU A 158 8.38 6.74 6.70
C LEU A 158 9.57 7.60 7.13
N GLU A 159 10.79 7.19 6.83
CA GLU A 159 11.99 8.00 7.06
C GLU A 159 11.98 9.29 6.24
N MET A 160 11.58 9.23 4.96
CA MET A 160 11.39 10.42 4.13
C MET A 160 10.30 11.33 4.69
N LEU A 161 9.18 10.78 5.17
CA LEU A 161 8.08 11.54 5.76
C LEU A 161 8.50 12.23 7.06
N ALA A 162 9.24 11.53 7.92
CA ALA A 162 9.76 12.06 9.17
C ALA A 162 10.83 13.15 8.95
N ALA A 163 11.57 13.07 7.84
CA ALA A 163 12.54 14.10 7.45
C ALA A 163 11.92 15.31 6.75
N MET A 164 10.62 15.28 6.42
CA MET A 164 9.94 16.44 5.86
C MET A 164 9.72 17.48 6.95
N ASP A 165 10.35 18.64 6.75
CA ASP A 165 10.15 19.83 7.56
C ASP A 165 8.67 20.23 7.57
N GLU A 166 8.15 20.59 8.75
CA GLU A 166 6.79 21.10 8.94
C GLU A 166 6.58 22.42 8.18
N ASP A 167 7.66 23.19 7.98
CA ASP A 167 7.64 24.49 7.30
C ASP A 167 7.85 24.41 5.78
N ALA A 168 8.25 23.24 5.25
CA ALA A 168 8.41 23.04 3.81
C ALA A 168 7.07 22.80 3.11
N PRO A 169 6.90 23.15 1.81
CA PRO A 169 5.67 22.84 1.09
C PRO A 169 5.44 21.33 1.04
N ALA A 170 4.52 20.82 1.88
CA ALA A 170 4.20 19.40 2.04
C ALA A 170 3.95 18.66 0.71
N THR A 171 3.53 19.40 -0.32
CA THR A 171 3.24 18.87 -1.65
C THR A 171 4.47 18.34 -2.39
N ALA A 172 5.68 18.85 -2.15
CA ALA A 172 6.89 18.41 -2.87
C ALA A 172 7.35 17.02 -2.42
N GLY A 173 7.45 16.80 -1.11
CA GLY A 173 7.79 15.50 -0.55
C GLY A 173 6.74 14.43 -0.84
N LEU A 174 5.45 14.78 -0.76
CA LEU A 174 4.37 13.84 -1.08
C LEU A 174 4.36 13.43 -2.56
N ARG A 175 4.77 14.31 -3.49
CA ARG A 175 4.94 13.92 -4.91
C ARG A 175 6.02 12.86 -5.06
N GLN A 176 7.18 13.03 -4.43
CA GLN A 176 8.27 12.05 -4.47
C GLN A 176 7.83 10.68 -3.93
N ILE A 177 7.11 10.65 -2.80
CA ILE A 177 6.60 9.41 -2.20
C ILE A 177 5.58 8.73 -3.12
N ARG A 178 4.67 9.50 -3.71
CA ARG A 178 3.72 8.97 -4.68
C ARG A 178 4.45 8.36 -5.87
N ASP A 179 5.46 9.04 -6.41
CA ASP A 179 6.21 8.55 -7.57
C ASP A 179 6.93 7.22 -7.25
N VAL A 180 7.55 7.10 -6.07
CA VAL A 180 8.11 5.83 -5.56
C VAL A 180 7.05 4.73 -5.45
N SER A 181 5.86 5.08 -4.97
CA SER A 181 4.73 4.15 -4.86
C SER A 181 4.23 3.70 -6.24
N THR A 182 4.19 4.61 -7.21
CA THR A 182 3.76 4.31 -8.58
C THR A 182 4.74 3.43 -9.35
N GLU A 183 6.05 3.67 -9.22
CA GLU A 183 7.09 2.90 -9.90
C GLU A 183 7.12 1.47 -9.40
N GLY A 184 6.97 1.30 -8.09
CA GLY A 184 6.91 -0.01 -7.46
C GLY A 184 5.75 -0.90 -7.91
N ARG A 185 4.62 -0.33 -8.34
CA ARG A 185 3.49 -1.13 -8.89
C ARG A 185 3.90 -1.92 -10.13
N ARG A 186 4.84 -1.41 -10.93
CA ARG A 186 5.36 -2.11 -12.12
C ARG A 186 6.09 -3.40 -11.75
N ILE A 187 6.84 -3.37 -10.64
CA ILE A 187 7.59 -4.53 -10.12
C ILE A 187 6.61 -5.63 -9.70
N LEU A 188 5.56 -5.29 -8.95
CA LEU A 188 4.56 -6.26 -8.51
C LEU A 188 3.83 -6.90 -9.70
N ARG A 189 3.46 -6.10 -10.70
CA ARG A 189 2.87 -6.62 -11.95
C ARG A 189 3.81 -7.59 -12.68
N ALA A 190 5.10 -7.26 -12.78
CA ALA A 190 6.08 -8.13 -13.42
C ALA A 190 6.24 -9.46 -12.65
N ALA A 191 6.24 -9.42 -11.32
CA ALA A 191 6.26 -10.60 -10.47
C ALA A 191 5.01 -11.48 -10.65
N SER A 192 3.81 -10.88 -10.65
CA SER A 192 2.54 -11.57 -10.93
C SER A 192 2.55 -12.25 -12.30
N ALA A 193 2.99 -11.55 -13.34
CA ALA A 193 3.06 -12.10 -14.70
C ALA A 193 4.10 -13.24 -14.83
N ARG A 194 5.19 -13.19 -14.06
CA ARG A 194 6.16 -14.30 -13.98
C ARG A 194 5.58 -15.51 -13.28
N ARG A 195 4.88 -15.30 -12.16
CA ARG A 195 4.26 -16.39 -11.37
C ARG A 195 3.14 -17.09 -12.14
N GLY A 196 2.33 -16.34 -12.88
CA GLY A 196 1.31 -16.91 -13.78
C GLY A 196 1.91 -17.87 -14.80
N ARG A 197 3.03 -17.49 -15.42
CA ARG A 197 3.76 -18.35 -16.38
C ARG A 197 4.40 -19.59 -15.77
N VAL A 198 4.77 -19.57 -14.49
CA VAL A 198 5.33 -20.75 -13.79
C VAL A 198 4.23 -21.75 -13.39
N ARG A 199 2.97 -21.29 -13.32
CA ARG A 199 1.81 -22.11 -12.91
C ARG A 199 0.98 -22.64 -14.08
N SER A 200 1.27 -22.21 -15.32
CA SER A 200 0.67 -22.72 -16.56
C SER A 200 1.52 -23.83 -17.15
#